data_AF-A0AAJ1W6J7-F1
#
_entry.id   AF-A0AAJ1W6J7-F1
#
_cell.length_a   1.000
_cell.length_b   1.000
_cell.length_c   1.000
_cell.angle_alpha   90.00
_cell.angle_beta   90.00
_cell.angle_gamma   90.00
#
_symmetry.space_group_name_H-M   'P 1'
#
loop_
_entity.id
_entity.type
_entity.pdbx_description
1 polymer ?
#
loop_
_entity_poly.entity_id
_entity_poly.type
_entity_poly.pdbx_seq_one_letter_code
_entity_poly.pdbx_strand_id
1 'polypeptide(L)'
;MPNGEVSVRPATENAPTTVVVDRLNVEHDGAERKPVYRHNPIGPYANYYSWADLANLLRVDIPWWSPLVSDLDAMLTWHPGAPVTRIAPYLPRLDTGHITALATPEATTDVRGIINKLANRVLHQINGGARHDAMCLTPGLVHAAISPIDPTQPKPTLTAEEVAALLHHRADQHTARHALRVTHHWDFRPHLLTYVIEIHRASATSAARQWISRLTDVDHTRRTELGFWFVNNYVPRRVHPTRWLTDPDNPHTWAIQGDDATIYAGVGTFTPGAQGQLRRAEIHDDAAFFWDTAQHIWPLPDAGFSYYGTGYDGGGPRRLVETLTTLIDDAAADVHTPPTLNGENAALHNALHQLVTKQHAPITITASFIATALTGSPRG
;
A
#
# COMPACT_ATOMS: atom_id res chain seq x y z
N MET A 1 27.76 -80.66 20.20
CA MET A 1 26.63 -80.57 19.25
C MET A 1 26.18 -79.12 19.20
N PRO A 2 26.21 -78.49 18.02
CA PRO A 2 27.43 -77.77 17.65
C PRO A 2 27.20 -76.48 16.82
N ASN A 3 28.33 -75.80 16.54
CA ASN A 3 28.64 -74.91 15.40
C ASN A 3 27.91 -73.55 15.34
N GLY A 4 28.57 -72.38 15.29
CA GLY A 4 29.90 -72.05 14.78
C GLY A 4 29.82 -71.82 13.28
N GLU A 5 29.85 -70.55 12.83
CA GLU A 5 30.62 -70.12 11.65
C GLU A 5 30.65 -68.59 11.50
N VAL A 6 31.86 -68.12 11.18
CA VAL A 6 32.23 -66.78 10.72
C VAL A 6 32.06 -66.75 9.20
N SER A 7 31.56 -65.66 8.60
CA SER A 7 31.98 -65.27 7.24
C SER A 7 31.66 -63.82 6.85
N VAL A 8 32.75 -63.05 6.66
CA VAL A 8 33.09 -62.15 5.54
C VAL A 8 32.09 -61.09 5.01
N ARG A 9 32.59 -59.84 4.93
CA ARG A 9 31.99 -58.63 4.29
C ARG A 9 31.67 -58.81 2.80
N PRO A 10 30.83 -57.92 2.22
CA PRO A 10 31.42 -56.86 1.40
C PRO A 10 30.85 -55.46 1.71
N ALA A 11 31.65 -54.44 1.39
CA ALA A 11 31.28 -53.04 1.45
C ALA A 11 30.35 -52.67 0.28
N THR A 12 29.29 -51.90 0.55
CA THR A 12 28.68 -50.96 -0.41
C THR A 12 27.93 -49.86 0.33
N GLU A 13 28.45 -48.66 0.12
CA GLU A 13 27.91 -47.30 0.15
C GLU A 13 26.40 -47.03 0.31
N ASN A 14 26.15 -45.84 0.87
CA ASN A 14 24.97 -44.98 0.81
C ASN A 14 23.93 -45.08 1.94
N ALA A 15 24.26 -44.43 3.06
CA ALA A 15 23.28 -43.75 3.91
C ALA A 15 23.52 -42.22 3.81
N PRO A 16 22.47 -41.38 3.70
CA PRO A 16 22.62 -39.94 3.53
C PRO A 16 23.11 -39.29 4.83
N THR A 17 24.31 -38.72 4.80
CA THR A 17 24.84 -37.90 5.88
C THR A 17 24.03 -36.61 5.98
N THR A 18 23.28 -36.46 7.07
CA THR A 18 22.76 -35.17 7.52
C THR A 18 23.94 -34.26 7.82
N VAL A 19 24.19 -33.27 6.97
CA VAL A 19 25.16 -32.21 7.27
C VAL A 19 24.48 -31.24 8.24
N VAL A 20 24.76 -31.43 9.53
CA VAL A 20 24.63 -30.38 10.53
C VAL A 20 25.70 -29.36 10.20
N VAL A 21 25.30 -28.17 9.75
CA VAL A 21 26.22 -27.03 9.59
C VAL A 21 26.54 -26.52 10.98
N ASP A 22 27.56 -27.12 11.59
CA ASP A 22 28.16 -26.59 12.80
C ASP A 22 28.80 -25.24 12.47
N ARG A 23 28.55 -24.25 13.34
CA ARG A 23 29.11 -22.91 13.24
C ARG A 23 30.62 -23.01 13.18
N LEU A 24 31.22 -22.66 12.05
CA LEU A 24 32.65 -22.38 11.96
C LEU A 24 32.96 -21.13 12.79
N ASN A 25 33.37 -21.37 14.03
CA ASN A 25 34.19 -20.44 14.80
C ASN A 25 35.51 -20.28 14.07
N VAL A 26 35.70 -19.14 13.40
CA VAL A 26 37.02 -18.72 12.95
C VAL A 26 37.72 -18.12 14.18
N GLU A 27 38.57 -18.94 14.81
CA GLU A 27 39.49 -18.52 15.85
C GLU A 27 40.41 -17.41 15.32
N HIS A 28 40.50 -16.35 16.11
CA HIS A 28 41.51 -15.30 15.98
C HIS A 28 42.88 -15.86 16.33
N ASP A 29 43.81 -15.86 15.37
CA ASP A 29 45.24 -15.86 15.69
C ASP A 29 46.04 -14.96 14.74
N GLY A 30 46.16 -13.68 15.16
CA GLY A 30 47.45 -13.04 15.38
C GLY A 30 48.49 -12.96 14.25
N ALA A 31 48.21 -12.20 13.19
CA ALA A 31 49.25 -11.39 12.56
C ALA A 31 48.88 -9.92 12.72
N GLU A 32 49.46 -9.27 13.73
CA GLU A 32 49.34 -7.83 13.94
C GLU A 32 49.70 -7.06 12.67
N ARG A 33 48.70 -6.54 11.98
CA ARG A 33 48.84 -5.29 11.25
C ARG A 33 47.86 -4.32 11.90
N LYS A 34 48.33 -3.61 12.92
CA LYS A 34 47.69 -2.35 13.34
C LYS A 34 47.41 -1.56 12.06
N PRO A 35 46.14 -1.37 11.66
CA PRO A 35 45.86 -0.57 10.49
C PRO A 35 46.32 0.84 10.86
N VAL A 36 47.44 1.26 10.29
CA VAL A 36 47.87 2.65 10.35
C VAL A 36 46.77 3.41 9.64
N TYR A 37 45.87 4.01 10.41
CA TYR A 37 44.79 4.84 9.90
C TYR A 37 45.46 6.10 9.34
N ARG A 38 45.88 6.05 8.08
CA ARG A 38 46.37 7.22 7.37
C ARG A 38 45.17 8.13 7.14
N HIS A 39 45.28 9.37 7.58
CA HIS A 39 44.27 10.39 7.34
C HIS A 39 44.01 10.49 5.83
N ASN A 40 42.74 10.37 5.44
CA ASN A 40 42.31 10.36 4.05
C ASN A 40 42.33 11.80 3.49
N PRO A 41 43.14 12.11 2.46
CA PRO A 41 43.23 13.46 1.93
C PRO A 41 42.00 13.93 1.11
N ILE A 42 41.01 13.06 0.85
CA ILE A 42 39.88 13.35 -0.06
C ILE A 42 38.49 13.16 0.60
N GLY A 43 38.44 12.82 1.89
CA GLY A 43 37.20 12.79 2.69
C GLY A 43 36.37 11.49 2.60
N PRO A 44 35.33 11.36 3.45
CA PRO A 44 34.70 10.09 3.81
C PRO A 44 33.74 9.45 2.78
N TYR A 45 33.58 10.02 1.58
CA TYR A 45 32.56 9.59 0.61
C TYR A 45 33.12 9.18 -0.77
N ALA A 46 34.44 9.09 -0.95
CA ALA A 46 35.01 8.61 -2.20
C ALA A 46 35.11 7.07 -2.19
N ASN A 47 34.35 6.39 -3.05
CA ASN A 47 34.54 4.96 -3.31
C ASN A 47 35.93 4.75 -3.94
N TYR A 48 36.79 3.97 -3.29
CA TYR A 48 38.21 3.78 -3.67
C TYR A 48 38.42 3.07 -5.01
N TYR A 49 37.45 2.26 -5.45
CA TYR A 49 37.48 1.50 -6.71
C TYR A 49 36.05 1.29 -7.20
N SER A 50 35.83 1.48 -8.50
CA SER A 50 34.57 1.22 -9.19
C SER A 50 34.61 -0.11 -9.94
N TRP A 51 33.45 -0.65 -10.29
CA TRP A 51 33.36 -1.82 -11.18
C TRP A 51 34.05 -1.60 -12.53
N ALA A 52 34.12 -0.34 -13.00
CA ALA A 52 34.85 0.02 -14.22
C ALA A 52 36.36 -0.11 -14.04
N ASP A 53 36.90 0.19 -12.85
CA ASP A 53 38.33 -0.01 -12.55
C ASP A 53 38.71 -1.49 -12.56
N LEU A 54 37.80 -2.35 -12.06
CA LEU A 54 37.99 -3.79 -12.13
C LEU A 54 37.95 -4.30 -13.58
N ALA A 55 37.02 -3.80 -14.41
CA ALA A 55 36.95 -4.18 -15.83
C ALA A 55 38.21 -3.76 -16.59
N ASN A 56 38.70 -2.55 -16.34
CA ASN A 56 39.95 -2.06 -16.89
C ASN A 56 41.17 -2.89 -16.45
N LEU A 57 41.19 -3.37 -15.21
CA LEU A 57 42.26 -4.23 -14.69
C LEU A 57 42.23 -5.62 -15.34
N LEU A 58 41.05 -6.24 -15.40
CA LEU A 58 40.89 -7.60 -15.91
C LEU A 58 40.94 -7.66 -17.45
N ARG A 59 40.79 -6.51 -18.13
CA ARG A 59 40.74 -6.41 -19.60
C ARG A 59 39.66 -7.30 -20.24
N VAL A 60 38.60 -7.57 -19.49
CA VAL A 60 37.44 -8.34 -19.90
C VAL A 60 36.17 -7.62 -19.45
N ASP A 61 35.09 -7.85 -20.18
CA ASP A 61 33.78 -7.35 -19.78
C ASP A 61 33.35 -7.98 -18.45
N ILE A 62 32.84 -7.15 -17.56
CA ILE A 62 32.31 -7.54 -16.25
C ILE A 62 30.79 -7.38 -16.26
N PRO A 63 30.05 -8.35 -15.69
CA PRO A 63 28.61 -8.25 -15.65
C PRO A 63 28.18 -7.20 -14.62
N TRP A 64 27.40 -6.23 -15.06
CA TRP A 64 26.58 -5.41 -14.18
C TRP A 64 25.26 -6.12 -13.90
N TRP A 65 25.03 -6.40 -12.62
CA TRP A 65 23.76 -6.91 -12.10
C TRP A 65 23.05 -5.81 -11.34
N SER A 66 21.99 -5.26 -11.93
CA SER A 66 21.15 -4.30 -11.23
C SER A 66 20.47 -5.00 -10.03
N PRO A 67 20.36 -4.34 -8.86
CA PRO A 67 19.91 -5.00 -7.63
C PRO A 67 18.56 -5.72 -7.75
N LEU A 68 17.65 -5.19 -8.58
CA LEU A 68 16.30 -5.71 -8.76
C LEU A 68 16.22 -6.95 -9.66
N VAL A 69 17.27 -7.23 -10.44
CA VAL A 69 17.33 -8.35 -11.40
C VAL A 69 18.50 -9.29 -11.10
N SER A 70 18.92 -9.30 -9.83
CA SER A 70 19.95 -10.22 -9.34
C SER A 70 19.32 -11.59 -9.03
N ASP A 71 19.38 -12.49 -10.01
CA ASP A 71 18.97 -13.87 -9.86
C ASP A 71 20.20 -14.77 -9.72
N LEU A 72 20.21 -15.64 -8.70
CA LEU A 72 21.39 -16.45 -8.38
C LEU A 72 21.76 -17.41 -9.52
N ASP A 73 20.78 -18.06 -10.13
CA ASP A 73 21.04 -19.04 -11.19
C ASP A 73 21.52 -18.33 -12.47
N ALA A 74 20.96 -17.18 -12.80
CA ALA A 74 21.43 -16.33 -13.89
C ALA A 74 22.87 -15.83 -13.64
N MET A 75 23.20 -15.47 -12.39
CA MET A 75 24.54 -15.05 -12.00
C MET A 75 25.57 -16.17 -12.12
N LEU A 76 25.22 -17.39 -11.70
CA LEU A 76 26.10 -18.55 -11.74
C LEU A 76 26.36 -19.07 -13.16
N THR A 77 25.44 -18.81 -14.08
CA THR A 77 25.53 -19.27 -15.49
C THR A 77 26.11 -18.22 -16.44
N TRP A 78 26.30 -16.98 -15.97
CA TRP A 78 26.84 -15.90 -16.78
C TRP A 78 28.33 -16.10 -17.12
N HIS A 79 28.68 -15.73 -18.34
CA HIS A 79 30.06 -15.65 -18.82
C HIS A 79 30.24 -14.45 -19.77
N PRO A 80 31.47 -13.96 -20.02
CA PRO A 80 31.71 -12.93 -21.01
C PRO A 80 31.13 -13.32 -22.39
N GLY A 81 30.42 -12.39 -23.04
CA GLY A 81 29.71 -12.63 -24.31
C GLY A 81 28.35 -13.31 -24.17
N ALA A 82 27.91 -13.69 -22.97
CA ALA A 82 26.55 -14.18 -22.76
C ALA A 82 25.51 -13.11 -23.14
N PRO A 83 24.36 -13.50 -23.72
CA PRO A 83 23.29 -12.56 -24.02
C PRO A 83 22.70 -11.95 -22.74
N VAL A 84 22.19 -10.72 -22.86
CA VAL A 84 21.49 -10.05 -21.76
C VAL A 84 20.21 -10.83 -21.40
N THR A 85 20.08 -11.23 -20.15
CA THR A 85 18.91 -11.97 -19.65
C THR A 85 17.79 -11.01 -19.26
N ARG A 86 16.53 -11.37 -19.53
CA ARG A 86 15.37 -10.61 -19.06
C ARG A 86 14.80 -11.26 -17.81
N ILE A 87 14.87 -10.54 -16.69
CA ILE A 87 14.47 -11.05 -15.37
C ILE A 87 13.44 -10.11 -14.79
N ALA A 88 12.30 -10.64 -14.35
CA ALA A 88 11.28 -9.85 -13.69
C ALA A 88 11.87 -9.20 -12.42
N PRO A 89 11.66 -7.89 -12.21
CA PRO A 89 12.24 -7.22 -11.06
C PRO A 89 11.66 -7.80 -9.77
N TYR A 90 12.55 -8.10 -8.81
CA TYR A 90 12.19 -8.71 -7.55
C TYR A 90 12.65 -7.86 -6.37
N LEU A 91 11.76 -7.71 -5.40
CA LEU A 91 12.07 -7.12 -4.11
C LEU A 91 11.31 -7.92 -3.04
N PRO A 92 11.98 -8.58 -2.07
CA PRO A 92 11.30 -9.46 -1.12
C PRO A 92 10.14 -8.83 -0.34
N ARG A 93 10.20 -7.51 -0.14
CA ARG A 93 9.15 -6.74 0.55
C ARG A 93 7.91 -6.47 -0.31
N LEU A 94 8.03 -6.58 -1.63
CA LEU A 94 6.99 -6.30 -2.62
C LEU A 94 6.84 -7.47 -3.61
N ASP A 95 6.90 -8.70 -3.10
CA ASP A 95 6.73 -9.91 -3.92
C ASP A 95 5.33 -9.96 -4.54
N THR A 96 5.25 -9.75 -5.85
CA THR A 96 3.98 -9.74 -6.59
C THR A 96 3.36 -11.13 -6.75
N GLY A 97 4.09 -12.20 -6.41
CA GLY A 97 3.54 -13.54 -6.25
C GLY A 97 2.41 -13.60 -5.22
N HIS A 98 2.46 -12.75 -4.19
CA HIS A 98 1.37 -12.64 -3.22
C HIS A 98 0.09 -12.02 -3.82
N ILE A 99 0.21 -11.17 -4.84
CA ILE A 99 -0.93 -10.59 -5.55
C ILE A 99 -1.52 -11.63 -6.50
N THR A 100 -0.68 -12.30 -7.31
CA THR A 100 -1.14 -13.31 -8.27
C THR A 100 -1.77 -14.52 -7.59
N ALA A 101 -1.39 -14.83 -6.34
CA ALA A 101 -2.03 -15.85 -5.53
C ALA A 101 -3.53 -15.59 -5.25
N LEU A 102 -4.01 -14.35 -5.37
CA LEU A 102 -5.45 -14.05 -5.29
C LEU A 102 -6.26 -14.71 -6.41
N ALA A 103 -5.62 -15.09 -7.52
CA ALA A 103 -6.29 -15.66 -8.68
C ALA A 103 -6.58 -17.16 -8.49
N THR A 104 -7.50 -17.47 -7.58
CA THR A 104 -7.95 -18.83 -7.27
C THR A 104 -8.45 -19.57 -8.52
N PRO A 105 -8.57 -20.91 -8.50
CA PRO A 105 -9.13 -21.67 -9.63
C PRO A 105 -10.53 -21.20 -10.06
N GLU A 106 -11.31 -20.67 -9.12
CA GLU A 106 -12.68 -20.17 -9.34
C GLU A 106 -12.72 -18.72 -9.83
N ALA A 107 -11.59 -18.00 -9.83
CA ALA A 107 -11.53 -16.63 -10.31
C ALA A 107 -11.82 -16.56 -11.81
N THR A 108 -12.76 -15.69 -12.19
CA THR A 108 -13.13 -15.45 -13.59
C THR A 108 -11.94 -14.89 -14.38
N THR A 109 -11.99 -15.01 -15.71
CA THR A 109 -10.97 -14.45 -16.60
C THR A 109 -10.77 -12.95 -16.38
N ASP A 110 -11.86 -12.22 -16.14
CA ASP A 110 -11.83 -10.77 -15.90
C ASP A 110 -11.10 -10.43 -14.59
N VAL A 111 -11.45 -11.12 -13.50
CA VAL A 111 -10.79 -10.93 -12.20
C VAL A 111 -9.31 -11.31 -12.28
N ARG A 112 -8.96 -12.38 -12.99
CA ARG A 112 -7.56 -12.78 -13.23
C ARG A 112 -6.81 -11.70 -14.02
N GLY A 113 -7.46 -11.10 -15.01
CA GLY A 113 -6.92 -9.95 -15.75
C GLY A 113 -6.65 -8.75 -14.85
N ILE A 114 -7.58 -8.42 -13.95
CA ILE A 114 -7.45 -7.34 -12.97
C ILE A 114 -6.29 -7.61 -11.99
N ILE A 115 -6.18 -8.83 -11.47
CA ILE A 115 -5.09 -9.24 -10.56
C ILE A 115 -3.72 -9.11 -11.26
N ASN A 116 -3.61 -9.57 -12.51
CA ASN A 116 -2.39 -9.43 -13.29
C ASN A 116 -2.05 -7.95 -13.56
N LYS A 117 -3.05 -7.13 -13.85
CA LYS A 117 -2.90 -5.67 -14.04
C LYS A 117 -2.35 -5.01 -12.77
N LEU A 118 -2.85 -5.40 -11.60
CA LEU A 118 -2.35 -4.94 -10.30
C LEU A 118 -0.90 -5.41 -10.03
N ALA A 119 -0.59 -6.67 -10.29
CA ALA A 119 0.77 -7.19 -10.16
C ALA A 119 1.76 -6.42 -11.06
N ASN A 120 1.40 -6.21 -12.32
CA ASN A 120 2.19 -5.42 -13.28
C ASN A 120 2.36 -3.97 -12.84
N ARG A 121 1.32 -3.37 -12.24
CA ARG A 121 1.41 -2.03 -11.66
C ARG A 121 2.47 -1.97 -10.56
N VAL A 122 2.51 -2.94 -9.65
CA VAL A 122 3.51 -3.01 -8.57
C VAL A 122 4.91 -3.26 -9.12
N LEU A 123 5.07 -4.17 -10.09
CA LEU A 123 6.35 -4.37 -10.79
C LEU A 123 6.87 -3.07 -11.42
N HIS A 124 5.98 -2.27 -12.02
CA HIS A 124 6.33 -0.98 -12.61
C HIS A 124 6.76 0.06 -11.56
N GLN A 125 6.24 -0.01 -10.33
CA GLN A 125 6.72 0.82 -9.22
C GLN A 125 8.12 0.42 -8.76
N ILE A 126 8.33 -0.89 -8.58
CA ILE A 126 9.62 -1.45 -8.17
C ILE A 126 10.69 -1.03 -9.18
N ASN A 127 10.38 -1.15 -10.47
CA ASN A 127 11.29 -0.82 -11.56
C ASN A 127 11.52 0.69 -11.73
N GLY A 128 10.47 1.52 -11.56
CA GLY A 128 10.53 2.96 -11.79
C GLY A 128 11.30 3.76 -10.73
N GLY A 129 11.51 3.19 -9.53
CA GLY A 129 12.25 3.85 -8.44
C GLY A 129 13.78 3.86 -8.63
N ALA A 130 14.27 3.23 -9.69
CA ALA A 130 15.64 2.78 -9.80
C ALA A 130 16.26 3.20 -11.14
N ARG A 131 17.07 4.27 -11.16
CA ARG A 131 18.04 4.54 -12.25
C ARG A 131 19.17 3.49 -12.31
N HIS A 132 19.01 2.33 -11.67
CA HIS A 132 20.04 1.30 -11.50
C HIS A 132 20.36 0.58 -12.82
N ASP A 133 19.36 0.44 -13.70
CA ASP A 133 19.53 -0.06 -15.07
C ASP A 133 20.14 1.00 -16.01
N ALA A 134 20.12 2.27 -15.59
CA ALA A 134 20.65 3.41 -16.34
C ALA A 134 22.02 3.88 -15.84
N MET A 135 22.65 3.17 -14.88
CA MET A 135 24.05 3.45 -14.54
C MET A 135 24.88 3.31 -15.82
N CYS A 136 25.57 4.39 -16.15
CA CYS A 136 26.27 4.59 -17.41
C CYS A 136 27.10 3.36 -17.78
N LEU A 137 26.65 2.63 -18.82
CA LEU A 137 27.44 1.61 -19.48
C LEU A 137 28.75 2.26 -19.92
N THR A 138 29.80 2.07 -19.13
CA THR A 138 31.16 2.44 -19.48
C THR A 138 31.82 1.24 -20.17
N PRO A 139 32.77 1.46 -21.10
CA PRO A 139 33.53 0.36 -21.69
C PRO A 139 34.05 -0.62 -20.64
N GLY A 140 33.81 -1.93 -20.83
CA GLY A 140 34.18 -2.99 -19.89
C GLY A 140 33.08 -3.38 -18.88
N LEU A 141 31.97 -2.65 -18.80
CA LEU A 141 30.79 -3.02 -18.03
C LEU A 141 29.63 -3.31 -18.97
N VAL A 142 29.07 -4.52 -18.89
CA VAL A 142 27.93 -4.95 -19.72
C VAL A 142 26.77 -5.37 -18.83
N HIS A 143 25.53 -5.07 -19.22
CA HIS A 143 24.38 -5.61 -18.49
C HIS A 143 24.33 -7.13 -18.63
N ALA A 144 24.31 -7.83 -17.51
CA ALA A 144 24.03 -9.26 -17.52
C ALA A 144 22.52 -9.54 -17.53
N ALA A 145 21.75 -8.67 -16.88
CA ALA A 145 20.30 -8.72 -16.90
C ALA A 145 19.68 -7.33 -16.96
N ILE A 146 18.47 -7.29 -17.52
CA ILE A 146 17.60 -6.13 -17.55
C ILE A 146 16.18 -6.54 -17.16
N SER A 147 15.43 -5.57 -16.63
CA SER A 147 14.00 -5.75 -16.40
C SER A 147 13.23 -5.84 -17.73
N PRO A 148 12.25 -6.74 -17.88
CA PRO A 148 11.33 -6.72 -19.01
C PRO A 148 10.32 -5.57 -18.92
N ILE A 149 10.24 -4.90 -17.76
CA ILE A 149 9.35 -3.77 -17.55
C ILE A 149 10.03 -2.51 -18.07
N ASP A 150 9.39 -1.83 -19.02
CA ASP A 150 9.85 -0.56 -19.54
C ASP A 150 9.35 0.58 -18.62
N PRO A 151 10.21 1.26 -17.85
CA PRO A 151 9.79 2.30 -16.93
C PRO A 151 9.30 3.57 -17.63
N THR A 152 9.51 3.70 -18.94
CA THR A 152 9.02 4.84 -19.73
C THR A 152 7.57 4.68 -20.16
N GLN A 153 7.03 3.46 -20.10
CA GLN A 153 5.63 3.21 -20.41
C GLN A 153 4.72 3.77 -19.30
N PRO A 154 3.47 4.13 -19.65
CA PRO A 154 2.51 4.52 -18.64
C PRO A 154 2.27 3.37 -17.67
N LYS A 155 2.44 3.66 -16.37
CA LYS A 155 2.14 2.72 -15.29
C LYS A 155 0.68 2.23 -15.42
N PRO A 156 0.42 0.91 -15.43
CA PRO A 156 -0.94 0.38 -15.48
C PRO A 156 -1.82 0.93 -14.35
N THR A 157 -3.03 1.38 -14.67
CA THR A 157 -4.00 1.95 -13.72
C THR A 157 -5.27 1.11 -13.73
N LEU A 158 -5.84 0.85 -12.55
CA LEU A 158 -7.13 0.20 -12.46
C LEU A 158 -8.26 1.24 -12.64
N THR A 159 -9.41 0.82 -13.15
CA THR A 159 -10.64 1.63 -13.16
C THR A 159 -11.42 1.43 -11.85
N ALA A 160 -12.41 2.28 -11.57
CA ALA A 160 -13.23 2.15 -10.35
C ALA A 160 -13.92 0.79 -10.29
N GLU A 161 -14.44 0.35 -11.43
CA GLU A 161 -15.12 -0.94 -11.57
C GLU A 161 -14.15 -2.11 -11.37
N GLU A 162 -12.93 -2.02 -11.89
CA GLU A 162 -11.90 -3.05 -11.67
C GLU A 162 -11.48 -3.12 -10.20
N VAL A 163 -11.33 -1.97 -9.52
CA VAL A 163 -11.04 -1.92 -8.08
C VAL A 163 -12.21 -2.50 -7.29
N ALA A 164 -13.46 -2.14 -7.61
CA ALA A 164 -14.64 -2.70 -6.96
C ALA A 164 -14.70 -4.22 -7.14
N ALA A 165 -14.50 -4.72 -8.36
CA ALA A 165 -14.49 -6.15 -8.66
C ALA A 165 -13.39 -6.88 -7.88
N LEU A 166 -12.20 -6.28 -7.76
CA LEU A 166 -11.11 -6.84 -6.97
C LEU A 166 -11.42 -6.84 -5.46
N LEU A 167 -12.01 -5.77 -4.92
CA LEU A 167 -12.36 -5.68 -3.51
C LEU A 167 -13.52 -6.61 -3.13
N HIS A 168 -14.44 -6.88 -4.05
CA HIS A 168 -15.48 -7.90 -3.92
C HIS A 168 -15.00 -9.32 -4.26
N HIS A 169 -13.77 -9.51 -4.73
CA HIS A 169 -13.22 -10.83 -4.96
C HIS A 169 -12.97 -11.54 -3.62
N ARG A 170 -13.28 -12.84 -3.57
CA ARG A 170 -13.19 -13.65 -2.36
C ARG A 170 -11.81 -14.30 -2.27
N ALA A 171 -11.21 -14.22 -1.09
CA ALA A 171 -9.93 -14.86 -0.79
C ALA A 171 -9.91 -15.38 0.65
N ASP A 172 -9.10 -16.40 0.91
CA ASP A 172 -8.80 -16.80 2.28
C ASP A 172 -7.95 -15.72 2.99
N GLN A 173 -7.96 -15.75 4.32
CA GLN A 173 -7.30 -14.75 5.13
C GLN A 173 -5.79 -14.66 4.85
N HIS A 174 -5.12 -15.79 4.65
CA HIS A 174 -3.67 -15.81 4.49
C HIS A 174 -3.30 -15.12 3.17
N THR A 175 -3.90 -15.56 2.07
CA THR A 175 -3.66 -14.99 0.74
C THR A 175 -4.01 -13.50 0.71
N ALA A 176 -5.17 -13.11 1.23
CA ALA A 176 -5.60 -11.72 1.27
C ALA A 176 -4.63 -10.81 2.04
N ARG A 177 -4.18 -11.24 3.23
CA ARG A 177 -3.24 -10.45 4.04
C ARG A 177 -1.88 -10.27 3.37
N HIS A 178 -1.39 -11.33 2.72
CA HIS A 178 -0.12 -11.26 2.01
C HIS A 178 -0.21 -10.35 0.78
N ALA A 179 -1.29 -10.43 0.01
CA ALA A 179 -1.54 -9.54 -1.12
C ALA A 179 -1.66 -8.08 -0.67
N LEU A 180 -2.48 -7.81 0.35
CA LEU A 180 -2.71 -6.45 0.88
C LEU A 180 -1.44 -5.82 1.47
N ARG A 181 -0.50 -6.63 1.97
CA ARG A 181 0.78 -6.16 2.50
C ARG A 181 1.73 -5.66 1.40
N VAL A 182 1.70 -6.28 0.23
CA VAL A 182 2.58 -5.91 -0.90
C VAL A 182 1.95 -4.87 -1.82
N THR A 183 0.64 -4.70 -1.76
CA THR A 183 -0.05 -3.58 -2.40
C THR A 183 0.01 -2.34 -1.52
N HIS A 184 0.32 -1.19 -2.10
CA HIS A 184 0.04 0.06 -1.41
C HIS A 184 -1.45 0.36 -1.50
N HIS A 185 -2.07 1.02 -0.52
CA HIS A 185 -3.45 1.52 -0.68
C HIS A 185 -3.60 2.44 -1.92
N TRP A 186 -2.50 3.05 -2.39
CA TRP A 186 -2.46 3.83 -3.63
C TRP A 186 -2.55 2.99 -4.92
N ASP A 187 -2.39 1.67 -4.82
CA ASP A 187 -2.51 0.78 -5.97
C ASP A 187 -3.97 0.54 -6.37
N PHE A 188 -4.91 0.75 -5.47
CA PHE A 188 -6.35 0.68 -5.72
C PHE A 188 -6.91 1.99 -6.30
N ARG A 189 -6.19 2.66 -7.22
CA ARG A 189 -6.77 3.82 -7.93
C ARG A 189 -7.85 3.36 -8.91
N PRO A 190 -9.01 4.04 -8.99
CA PRO A 190 -9.52 5.11 -8.13
C PRO A 190 -10.04 4.56 -6.78
N HIS A 191 -9.76 5.32 -5.74
CA HIS A 191 -9.53 4.88 -4.38
C HIS A 191 -10.79 4.54 -3.57
N LEU A 192 -11.48 3.44 -3.90
CA LEU A 192 -12.66 2.99 -3.17
C LEU A 192 -12.40 2.65 -1.70
N LEU A 193 -11.14 2.39 -1.32
CA LEU A 193 -10.76 2.03 0.04
C LEU A 193 -9.33 2.50 0.34
N THR A 194 -9.17 3.53 1.18
CA THR A 194 -7.88 4.11 1.56
C THR A 194 -7.62 4.09 3.05
N TYR A 195 -8.68 4.18 3.85
CA TYR A 195 -8.59 4.26 5.30
C TYR A 195 -9.74 3.50 5.97
N VAL A 196 -9.61 3.31 7.28
CA VAL A 196 -10.65 2.70 8.13
C VAL A 196 -10.92 3.63 9.29
N ILE A 197 -12.15 4.15 9.36
CA ILE A 197 -12.60 4.97 10.48
C ILE A 197 -13.06 4.08 11.64
N GLU A 198 -12.90 4.58 12.86
CA GLU A 198 -13.30 3.88 14.08
C GLU A 198 -14.49 4.60 14.72
N ILE A 199 -15.59 3.87 14.87
CA ILE A 199 -16.82 4.43 15.43
C ILE A 199 -17.16 3.67 16.72
N HIS A 200 -16.80 4.27 17.85
CA HIS A 200 -17.17 3.76 19.16
C HIS A 200 -18.65 4.04 19.43
N ARG A 201 -19.47 2.99 19.49
CA ARG A 201 -20.94 3.14 19.59
C ARG A 201 -21.39 3.96 20.81
N ALA A 202 -20.64 3.92 21.91
CA ALA A 202 -20.95 4.66 23.14
C ALA A 202 -20.75 6.18 23.00
N SER A 203 -19.77 6.62 22.22
CA SER A 203 -19.46 8.04 21.99
C SER A 203 -19.86 8.55 20.59
N ALA A 204 -20.42 7.67 19.75
CA ALA A 204 -20.90 8.00 18.41
C ALA A 204 -21.87 9.18 18.43
N THR A 205 -21.74 10.08 17.46
CA THR A 205 -22.58 11.27 17.35
C THR A 205 -23.89 11.02 16.65
N SER A 206 -24.71 12.07 16.51
CA SER A 206 -25.97 11.99 15.75
C SER A 206 -25.74 11.47 14.34
N ALA A 207 -24.73 11.97 13.62
CA ALA A 207 -24.44 11.50 12.27
C ALA A 207 -24.06 10.02 12.26
N ALA A 208 -23.06 9.65 13.07
CA ALA A 208 -22.51 8.31 13.14
C ALA A 208 -23.59 7.28 13.53
N ARG A 209 -24.42 7.59 14.53
CA ARG A 209 -25.52 6.70 14.96
C ARG A 209 -26.56 6.48 13.86
N GLN A 210 -26.93 7.55 13.14
CA GLN A 210 -27.89 7.43 12.04
C GLN A 210 -27.33 6.58 10.91
N TRP A 211 -26.08 6.82 10.50
CA TRP A 211 -25.42 5.99 9.49
C TRP A 211 -25.30 4.52 9.93
N ILE A 212 -24.84 4.25 11.15
CA ILE A 212 -24.77 2.89 11.71
C ILE A 212 -26.13 2.20 11.71
N SER A 213 -27.22 2.92 12.02
CA SER A 213 -28.56 2.34 12.08
C SER A 213 -29.09 1.84 10.74
N ARG A 214 -28.54 2.33 9.63
CA ARG A 214 -28.86 1.89 8.27
C ARG A 214 -28.08 0.64 7.83
N LEU A 215 -26.93 0.37 8.45
CA LEU A 215 -26.08 -0.74 8.05
C LEU A 215 -26.76 -2.09 8.26
N THR A 216 -26.53 -2.99 7.31
CA THR A 216 -27.12 -4.34 7.28
C THR A 216 -26.03 -5.40 7.33
N ASP A 217 -26.34 -6.56 7.92
CA ASP A 217 -25.41 -7.69 7.92
C ASP A 217 -25.23 -8.25 6.51
N VAL A 218 -23.98 -8.53 6.14
CA VAL A 218 -23.69 -9.23 4.88
C VAL A 218 -23.87 -10.73 5.04
N ASP A 219 -24.28 -11.36 3.94
CA ASP A 219 -24.31 -12.81 3.84
C ASP A 219 -22.93 -13.42 4.12
N HIS A 220 -22.93 -14.59 4.76
CA HIS A 220 -21.73 -15.32 5.15
C HIS A 220 -20.75 -15.58 3.99
N THR A 221 -21.26 -15.76 2.76
CA THR A 221 -20.41 -16.00 1.59
C THR A 221 -19.62 -14.76 1.16
N ARG A 222 -20.03 -13.56 1.58
CA ARG A 222 -19.37 -12.28 1.26
C ARG A 222 -18.35 -11.85 2.31
N ARG A 223 -18.28 -12.50 3.47
CA ARG A 223 -17.39 -12.09 4.59
C ARG A 223 -15.90 -12.24 4.27
N THR A 224 -15.57 -13.02 3.24
CA THR A 224 -14.20 -13.26 2.76
C THR A 224 -13.84 -12.41 1.54
N GLU A 225 -14.64 -11.37 1.23
CA GLU A 225 -14.26 -10.36 0.25
C GLU A 225 -12.97 -9.64 0.67
N LEU A 226 -12.12 -9.30 -0.30
CA LEU A 226 -10.84 -8.63 -0.06
C LEU A 226 -11.01 -7.29 0.69
N GLY A 227 -12.10 -6.56 0.45
CA GLY A 227 -12.42 -5.33 1.17
C GLY A 227 -12.62 -5.54 2.69
N PHE A 228 -13.23 -6.64 3.11
CA PHE A 228 -13.31 -6.98 4.54
C PHE A 228 -11.95 -7.35 5.12
N TRP A 229 -11.08 -8.02 4.36
CA TRP A 229 -9.72 -8.30 4.80
C TRP A 229 -8.87 -7.04 4.96
N PHE A 230 -9.10 -6.04 4.10
CA PHE A 230 -8.49 -4.71 4.28
C PHE A 230 -8.93 -4.08 5.60
N VAL A 231 -10.24 -4.02 5.87
CA VAL A 231 -10.76 -3.46 7.12
C VAL A 231 -10.25 -4.24 8.34
N ASN A 232 -10.21 -5.57 8.24
CA ASN A 232 -9.74 -6.44 9.31
C ASN A 232 -8.24 -6.25 9.65
N ASN A 233 -7.43 -5.64 8.78
CA ASN A 233 -6.04 -5.29 9.12
C ASN A 233 -5.94 -4.12 10.10
N TYR A 234 -6.99 -3.31 10.21
CA TYR A 234 -7.08 -2.18 11.14
C TYR A 234 -7.73 -2.58 12.48
N VAL A 235 -8.49 -3.68 12.50
CA VAL A 235 -9.05 -4.22 13.74
C VAL A 235 -7.90 -4.66 14.67
N PRO A 236 -7.82 -4.14 15.92
CA PRO A 236 -6.78 -4.52 16.86
C PRO A 236 -6.77 -6.03 17.10
N ARG A 237 -5.59 -6.65 17.25
CA ARG A 237 -5.44 -8.11 17.42
C ARG A 237 -6.22 -8.71 18.60
N ARG A 238 -6.57 -7.88 19.59
CA ARG A 238 -7.33 -8.24 20.80
C ARG A 238 -8.85 -8.17 20.62
N VAL A 239 -9.31 -7.59 19.51
CA VAL A 239 -10.73 -7.42 19.18
C VAL A 239 -11.09 -8.50 18.16
N HIS A 240 -12.20 -9.18 18.41
CA HIS A 240 -12.69 -10.23 17.52
C HIS A 240 -13.85 -9.71 16.66
N PRO A 241 -13.78 -9.83 15.32
CA PRO A 241 -14.91 -9.52 14.44
C PRO A 241 -16.16 -10.34 14.81
N THR A 242 -17.26 -9.66 15.08
CA THR A 242 -18.56 -10.28 15.42
C THR A 242 -19.59 -10.12 14.31
N ARG A 243 -19.57 -9.00 13.59
CA ARG A 243 -20.49 -8.73 12.46
C ARG A 243 -19.75 -8.10 11.29
N TRP A 244 -20.25 -8.39 10.10
CA TRP A 244 -19.78 -7.83 8.83
C TRP A 244 -20.95 -7.09 8.22
N LEU A 245 -20.74 -5.81 7.92
CA LEU A 245 -21.79 -4.85 7.64
C LEU A 245 -21.53 -4.19 6.28
N THR A 246 -22.63 -3.86 5.59
CA THR A 246 -22.64 -3.06 4.37
C THR A 246 -23.72 -1.98 4.46
N ASP A 247 -23.51 -0.88 3.75
CA ASP A 247 -24.53 0.14 3.55
C ASP A 247 -25.40 -0.25 2.34
N PRO A 248 -26.73 -0.37 2.47
CA PRO A 248 -27.61 -0.64 1.33
C PRO A 248 -27.58 0.47 0.27
N ASP A 249 -27.25 1.71 0.65
CA ASP A 249 -27.21 2.86 -0.26
C ASP A 249 -25.82 3.04 -0.91
N ASN A 250 -24.82 2.27 -0.48
CA ASN A 250 -23.49 2.23 -1.11
C ASN A 250 -22.95 0.78 -1.13
N PRO A 251 -23.00 0.11 -2.30
CA PRO A 251 -22.60 -1.30 -2.41
C PRO A 251 -21.11 -1.56 -2.13
N HIS A 252 -20.26 -0.53 -2.17
CA HIS A 252 -18.82 -0.60 -1.92
C HIS A 252 -18.49 -0.22 -0.47
N THR A 253 -19.28 -0.73 0.48
CA THR A 253 -19.07 -0.51 1.92
C THR A 253 -18.64 -1.81 2.58
N TRP A 254 -17.44 -1.79 3.18
CA TRP A 254 -16.96 -2.87 4.04
C TRP A 254 -16.82 -2.33 5.46
N ALA A 255 -17.65 -2.82 6.38
CA ALA A 255 -17.55 -2.47 7.79
C ALA A 255 -17.56 -3.73 8.68
N ILE A 256 -16.79 -3.71 9.76
CA ILE A 256 -16.69 -4.80 10.72
C ILE A 256 -17.04 -4.27 12.10
N GLN A 257 -17.95 -4.93 12.79
CA GLN A 257 -18.21 -4.69 14.20
C GLN A 257 -17.35 -5.63 15.05
N GLY A 258 -16.56 -5.09 15.97
CA GLY A 258 -15.83 -5.83 16.99
C GLY A 258 -16.71 -6.30 18.15
N ASP A 259 -16.18 -7.22 18.96
CA ASP A 259 -16.76 -7.62 20.26
C ASP A 259 -16.68 -6.52 21.33
N ASP A 260 -15.82 -5.52 21.12
CA ASP A 260 -15.74 -4.28 21.88
C ASP A 260 -16.82 -3.24 21.53
N ALA A 261 -17.74 -3.60 20.62
CA ALA A 261 -18.78 -2.73 20.07
C ALA A 261 -18.30 -1.52 19.26
N THR A 262 -17.01 -1.50 18.85
CA THR A 262 -16.48 -0.54 17.88
C THR A 262 -16.84 -1.01 16.45
N ILE A 263 -17.21 -0.09 15.58
CA ILE A 263 -17.39 -0.34 14.16
C ILE A 263 -16.19 0.24 13.41
N TYR A 264 -15.49 -0.64 12.69
CA TYR A 264 -14.39 -0.32 11.80
C TYR A 264 -14.97 -0.24 10.39
N ALA A 265 -15.00 0.94 9.77
CA ALA A 265 -15.61 1.12 8.46
C ALA A 265 -14.59 1.64 7.45
N GLY A 266 -14.50 0.95 6.32
CA GLY A 266 -13.69 1.38 5.19
C GLY A 266 -14.23 2.67 4.56
N VAL A 267 -13.34 3.60 4.28
CA VAL A 267 -13.63 4.82 3.50
C VAL A 267 -12.65 4.94 2.33
N GLY A 268 -13.15 5.44 1.21
CA GLY A 268 -12.36 5.77 0.03
C GLY A 268 -12.14 7.28 -0.10
N THR A 269 -11.66 7.73 -1.27
CA THR A 269 -11.51 9.16 -1.59
C THR A 269 -12.76 9.80 -2.16
N PHE A 270 -13.83 9.03 -2.34
CA PHE A 270 -15.13 9.54 -2.77
C PHE A 270 -16.26 8.68 -2.21
N THR A 271 -17.47 9.22 -2.23
CA THR A 271 -18.68 8.50 -1.79
C THR A 271 -19.63 8.33 -2.98
N PRO A 272 -19.65 7.17 -3.65
CA PRO A 272 -20.44 6.96 -4.87
C PRO A 272 -21.94 7.24 -4.72
N GLY A 273 -22.50 7.01 -3.54
CA GLY A 273 -23.94 7.19 -3.25
C GLY A 273 -24.36 8.62 -2.90
N ALA A 274 -23.41 9.52 -2.66
CA ALA A 274 -23.70 10.89 -2.24
C ALA A 274 -24.24 11.74 -3.40
N GLN A 275 -25.11 12.71 -3.12
CA GLN A 275 -25.77 13.51 -4.16
C GLN A 275 -25.77 15.01 -3.87
N GLY A 276 -25.50 15.81 -4.91
CA GLY A 276 -25.53 17.27 -4.83
C GLY A 276 -24.36 17.81 -4.04
N GLN A 277 -24.62 18.59 -2.99
CA GLN A 277 -23.60 19.31 -2.22
C GLN A 277 -23.62 18.93 -0.74
N LEU A 278 -22.47 19.00 -0.08
CA LEU A 278 -22.37 18.95 1.38
C LEU A 278 -23.12 20.15 1.99
N ARG A 279 -24.04 19.87 2.92
CA ARG A 279 -24.84 20.88 3.64
C ARG A 279 -24.49 21.00 5.12
N ARG A 280 -23.98 19.94 5.72
CA ARG A 280 -23.59 19.89 7.12
C ARG A 280 -22.49 18.85 7.29
N ALA A 281 -21.59 19.04 8.24
CA ALA A 281 -20.64 18.01 8.66
C ALA A 281 -20.48 17.96 10.18
N GLU A 282 -20.21 16.77 10.70
CA GLU A 282 -19.79 16.49 12.08
C GLU A 282 -18.40 15.86 12.04
N ILE A 283 -17.41 16.53 12.64
CA ILE A 283 -16.01 16.12 12.63
C ILE A 283 -15.61 15.67 14.04
N HIS A 284 -15.15 14.43 14.15
CA HIS A 284 -14.55 13.85 15.35
C HIS A 284 -13.15 13.31 15.04
N ASP A 285 -12.38 13.01 16.09
CA ASP A 285 -10.99 12.55 15.94
C ASP A 285 -10.88 11.25 15.12
N ASP A 286 -11.78 10.29 15.38
CA ASP A 286 -11.69 8.95 14.79
C ASP A 286 -12.65 8.69 13.62
N ALA A 287 -13.66 9.56 13.45
CA ALA A 287 -14.67 9.44 12.40
C ALA A 287 -15.35 10.78 12.11
N ALA A 288 -15.42 11.17 10.84
CA ALA A 288 -16.18 12.33 10.40
C ALA A 288 -17.31 11.92 9.47
N PHE A 289 -18.39 12.71 9.45
CA PHE A 289 -19.58 12.46 8.64
C PHE A 289 -20.11 13.75 8.04
N PHE A 290 -20.82 13.64 6.92
CA PHE A 290 -21.49 14.77 6.31
C PHE A 290 -22.89 14.41 5.83
N TRP A 291 -23.72 15.45 5.70
CA TRP A 291 -25.03 15.38 5.06
C TRP A 291 -24.92 16.00 3.68
N ASP A 292 -25.44 15.28 2.70
CA ASP A 292 -25.58 15.78 1.34
C ASP A 292 -26.87 16.61 1.17
N THR A 293 -27.17 17.02 -0.06
CA THR A 293 -28.37 17.83 -0.34
C THR A 293 -29.66 17.02 -0.23
N ALA A 294 -29.61 15.70 -0.42
CA ALA A 294 -30.72 14.78 -0.22
C ALA A 294 -30.96 14.45 1.28
N GLN A 295 -30.18 15.06 2.19
CA GLN A 295 -30.18 14.76 3.63
C GLN A 295 -29.72 13.34 3.96
N HIS A 296 -29.04 12.65 3.04
CA HIS A 296 -28.38 11.39 3.33
C HIS A 296 -27.06 11.63 4.07
N ILE A 297 -26.76 10.72 4.99
CA ILE A 297 -25.53 10.76 5.79
C ILE A 297 -24.51 9.81 5.22
N TRP A 298 -23.29 10.31 5.13
CA TRP A 298 -22.15 9.57 4.61
C TRP A 298 -20.94 9.77 5.51
N PRO A 299 -20.10 8.73 5.71
CA PRO A 299 -18.75 8.92 6.22
C PRO A 299 -18.00 9.93 5.36
N LEU A 300 -17.21 10.80 5.98
CA LEU A 300 -16.36 11.73 5.24
C LEU A 300 -15.26 10.90 4.54
N PRO A 301 -15.12 11.00 3.20
CA PRO A 301 -14.07 10.30 2.46
C PRO A 301 -12.69 10.77 2.92
N ASP A 302 -11.66 9.94 2.76
CA ASP A 302 -10.27 10.26 3.12
C ASP A 302 -9.48 10.77 1.89
N ALA A 303 -8.57 11.73 2.07
CA ALA A 303 -7.73 12.23 0.97
C ALA A 303 -6.59 11.27 0.55
N GLY A 304 -6.46 10.12 1.23
CA GLY A 304 -5.53 9.04 0.94
C GLY A 304 -4.24 9.05 1.77
N PHE A 305 -4.10 9.95 2.75
CA PHE A 305 -2.84 10.13 3.49
C PHE A 305 -2.96 9.61 4.92
N SER A 306 -3.41 10.48 5.82
CA SER A 306 -3.77 10.16 7.20
C SER A 306 -5.12 10.81 7.43
N TYR A 307 -5.95 10.17 8.25
CA TYR A 307 -7.27 10.70 8.54
C TYR A 307 -7.19 12.07 9.21
N TYR A 308 -8.30 12.80 9.15
CA TYR A 308 -8.32 14.22 9.45
C TYR A 308 -7.95 14.55 10.91
N GLY A 309 -7.27 15.68 11.09
CA GLY A 309 -6.94 16.24 12.41
C GLY A 309 -7.48 17.66 12.55
N THR A 310 -7.58 18.15 13.79
CA THR A 310 -8.12 19.48 14.10
C THR A 310 -7.38 20.14 15.28
N GLY A 311 -7.48 21.46 15.41
CA GLY A 311 -6.96 22.26 16.53
C GLY A 311 -5.46 22.61 16.46
N TYR A 312 -4.84 22.47 15.29
CA TYR A 312 -3.47 22.90 15.04
C TYR A 312 -3.30 23.32 13.58
N ASP A 313 -2.18 23.96 13.24
CA ASP A 313 -1.82 24.23 11.85
C ASP A 313 -0.93 23.09 11.32
N GLY A 314 -1.39 22.39 10.29
CA GLY A 314 -0.66 21.26 9.73
C GLY A 314 -1.41 20.50 8.64
N GLY A 315 -0.85 19.36 8.24
CA GLY A 315 -1.35 18.57 7.11
C GLY A 315 -2.79 18.05 7.29
N GLY A 316 -3.13 17.52 8.47
CA GLY A 316 -4.47 16.96 8.74
C GLY A 316 -5.59 18.00 8.61
N PRO A 317 -5.53 19.12 9.34
CA PRO A 317 -6.49 20.23 9.22
C PRO A 317 -6.57 20.79 7.80
N ARG A 318 -5.43 20.96 7.11
CA ARG A 318 -5.42 21.41 5.71
C ARG A 318 -6.17 20.45 4.78
N ARG A 319 -5.92 19.15 4.91
CA ARG A 319 -6.62 18.13 4.11
C ARG A 319 -8.12 18.09 4.41
N LEU A 320 -8.50 18.29 5.67
CA LEU A 320 -9.91 18.38 6.05
C LEU A 320 -10.60 19.55 5.35
N VAL A 321 -9.96 20.72 5.32
CA VAL A 321 -10.49 21.92 4.64
C VAL A 321 -10.62 21.67 3.15
N GLU A 322 -9.59 21.13 2.52
CA GLU A 322 -9.59 20.80 1.09
C GLU A 322 -10.75 19.84 0.75
N THR A 323 -10.90 18.75 1.53
CA THR A 323 -12.00 17.79 1.38
C THR A 323 -13.36 18.46 1.55
N LEU A 324 -13.57 19.22 2.61
CA LEU A 324 -14.86 19.89 2.86
C LEU A 324 -15.18 20.90 1.75
N THR A 325 -14.18 21.63 1.26
CA THR A 325 -14.34 22.58 0.15
C THR A 325 -14.77 21.84 -1.12
N THR A 326 -14.10 20.73 -1.47
CA THR A 326 -14.48 19.88 -2.61
C THR A 326 -15.90 19.35 -2.49
N LEU A 327 -16.28 18.84 -1.31
CA LEU A 327 -17.61 18.24 -1.09
C LEU A 327 -18.75 19.27 -1.04
N ILE A 328 -18.46 20.52 -0.69
CA ILE A 328 -19.45 21.61 -0.73
C ILE A 328 -19.81 21.94 -2.19
N ASP A 329 -18.88 21.77 -3.12
CA ASP A 329 -19.15 21.93 -4.56
C ASP A 329 -19.84 20.68 -5.14
N ASP A 330 -19.33 19.48 -4.82
CA ASP A 330 -19.89 18.18 -5.22
C ASP A 330 -19.64 17.09 -4.17
N ALA A 331 -20.72 16.61 -3.55
CA ALA A 331 -20.73 15.61 -2.49
C ALA A 331 -20.18 14.23 -2.92
N ALA A 332 -20.16 13.92 -4.22
CA ALA A 332 -19.65 12.65 -4.75
C ALA A 332 -18.22 12.75 -5.29
N ALA A 333 -17.61 13.94 -5.25
CA ALA A 333 -16.31 14.17 -5.87
C ALA A 333 -15.16 13.39 -5.19
N ASP A 334 -14.14 13.07 -5.99
CA ASP A 334 -12.87 12.51 -5.51
C ASP A 334 -12.05 13.59 -4.80
N VAL A 335 -11.87 13.43 -3.50
CA VAL A 335 -11.19 14.39 -2.62
C VAL A 335 -9.68 14.15 -2.53
N HIS A 336 -9.12 13.22 -3.32
CA HIS A 336 -7.69 12.97 -3.34
C HIS A 336 -6.88 14.19 -3.81
N THR A 337 -7.39 14.90 -4.82
CA THR A 337 -6.74 16.09 -5.36
C THR A 337 -7.29 17.32 -4.64
N PRO A 338 -6.42 18.23 -4.15
CA PRO A 338 -6.87 19.50 -3.58
C PRO A 338 -7.78 20.27 -4.54
N PRO A 339 -8.77 21.00 -4.05
CA PRO A 339 -9.61 21.86 -4.88
C PRO A 339 -8.77 23.00 -5.49
N THR A 340 -9.13 23.42 -6.69
CA THR A 340 -8.63 24.68 -7.25
C THR A 340 -9.33 25.84 -6.56
N LEU A 341 -8.58 26.69 -5.87
CA LEU A 341 -9.13 27.87 -5.22
C LEU A 341 -9.40 28.98 -6.25
N ASN A 342 -10.60 29.54 -6.18
CA ASN A 342 -11.06 30.64 -7.04
C ASN A 342 -11.78 31.70 -6.18
N GLY A 343 -12.26 32.79 -6.80
CA GLY A 343 -12.95 33.86 -6.07
C GLY A 343 -14.25 33.43 -5.36
N GLU A 344 -14.84 32.30 -5.76
CA GLU A 344 -16.10 31.79 -5.23
C GLU A 344 -15.88 30.93 -3.96
N ASN A 345 -14.89 30.04 -3.98
CA ASN A 345 -14.65 29.10 -2.88
C ASN A 345 -13.50 29.51 -1.92
N ALA A 346 -12.65 30.49 -2.28
CA ALA A 346 -11.51 30.88 -1.44
C ALA A 346 -11.91 31.43 -0.07
N ALA A 347 -13.00 32.20 0.02
CA ALA A 347 -13.49 32.72 1.31
C ALA A 347 -13.97 31.59 2.23
N LEU A 348 -14.70 30.63 1.67
CA LEU A 348 -15.13 29.41 2.38
C LEU A 348 -13.94 28.59 2.86
N HIS A 349 -12.97 28.32 1.97
CA HIS A 349 -11.75 27.59 2.31
C HIS A 349 -11.01 28.26 3.48
N ASN A 350 -10.86 29.59 3.45
CA ASN A 350 -10.20 30.33 4.53
C ASN A 350 -11.00 30.32 5.83
N ALA A 351 -12.32 30.43 5.78
CA ALA A 351 -13.18 30.34 6.96
C ALA A 351 -13.11 28.95 7.61
N LEU A 352 -13.18 27.89 6.79
CA LEU A 352 -12.99 26.51 7.23
C LEU A 352 -11.61 26.32 7.85
N HIS A 353 -10.55 26.81 7.20
CA HIS A 353 -9.18 26.74 7.73
C HIS A 353 -9.06 27.40 9.10
N GLN A 354 -9.63 28.59 9.28
CA GLN A 354 -9.63 29.24 10.59
C GLN A 354 -10.39 28.44 11.64
N LEU A 355 -11.52 27.82 11.28
CA LEU A 355 -12.32 27.00 12.19
C LEU A 355 -11.54 25.75 12.64
N VAL A 356 -11.08 24.94 11.69
CA VAL A 356 -10.47 23.63 11.98
C VAL A 356 -9.09 23.74 12.61
N THR A 357 -8.36 24.83 12.36
CA THR A 357 -7.03 25.06 12.96
C THR A 357 -7.13 25.58 14.40
N LYS A 358 -8.22 26.29 14.75
CA LYS A 358 -8.39 26.89 16.09
C LYS A 358 -9.16 26.00 17.06
N GLN A 359 -10.03 25.14 16.56
CA GLN A 359 -10.88 24.28 17.40
C GLN A 359 -10.42 22.84 17.28
N HIS A 360 -10.32 22.14 18.41
CA HIS A 360 -10.24 20.68 18.42
C HIS A 360 -11.63 20.09 18.21
N ALA A 361 -11.68 18.88 17.66
CA ALA A 361 -12.87 18.06 17.63
C ALA A 361 -13.49 17.95 19.04
N PRO A 362 -14.83 17.93 19.16
CA PRO A 362 -15.80 17.84 18.07
C PRO A 362 -16.11 19.18 17.39
N ILE A 363 -16.21 19.20 16.05
CA ILE A 363 -16.59 20.37 15.26
C ILE A 363 -17.87 20.06 14.48
N THR A 364 -18.84 20.97 14.51
CA THR A 364 -20.02 20.92 13.63
C THR A 364 -19.98 22.05 12.62
N ILE A 365 -20.03 21.72 11.35
CA ILE A 365 -20.14 22.67 10.24
C ILE A 365 -21.60 22.70 9.81
N THR A 366 -22.25 23.86 9.94
CA THR A 366 -23.67 24.03 9.61
C THR A 366 -23.87 24.63 8.22
N ALA A 367 -25.06 24.44 7.65
CA ALA A 367 -25.44 25.11 6.41
C ALA A 367 -25.35 26.65 6.52
N SER A 368 -25.67 27.21 7.70
CA SER A 368 -25.55 28.65 7.95
C SER A 368 -24.10 29.13 7.94
N PHE A 369 -23.16 28.36 8.50
CA PHE A 369 -21.74 28.65 8.41
C PHE A 369 -21.28 28.68 6.95
N ILE A 370 -21.62 27.65 6.17
CA ILE A 370 -21.25 27.54 4.75
C ILE A 370 -21.79 28.75 3.96
N ALA A 371 -23.08 29.07 4.12
CA ALA A 371 -23.72 30.18 3.43
C ALA A 371 -23.12 31.55 3.81
N THR A 372 -22.75 31.74 5.07
CA THR A 372 -22.09 32.97 5.54
C THR A 372 -20.69 33.11 4.96
N ALA A 373 -19.93 32.02 4.91
CA ALA A 373 -18.57 32.02 4.39
C ALA A 373 -18.52 32.25 2.87
N LEU A 374 -19.51 31.73 2.12
CA LEU A 374 -19.63 31.96 0.68
C LEU A 374 -20.07 33.40 0.34
N THR A 375 -20.92 34.02 1.16
CA THR A 375 -21.38 35.41 0.92
C THR A 375 -20.39 36.47 1.39
N GLY A 376 -19.45 36.10 2.27
CA GLY A 376 -18.38 36.97 2.77
C GLY A 376 -17.22 37.22 1.80
N SER A 377 -17.22 36.62 0.60
CA SER A 377 -16.24 36.96 -0.45
C SER A 377 -16.43 38.43 -0.86
N PRO A 378 -15.40 39.30 -0.77
CA PRO A 378 -15.49 40.63 -1.33
C PRO A 378 -15.73 40.46 -2.84
N ARG A 379 -16.90 40.93 -3.31
CA ARG A 379 -17.13 41.10 -4.74
C ARG A 379 -16.01 42.01 -5.24
N GLY A 380 -15.18 41.48 -6.14
CA GLY A 380 -14.09 42.22 -6.78
C GLY A 380 -14.58 43.46 -7.51
#